data_AF-A0A938AHX5-F1
#
_entry.id   AF-A0A938AHX5-F1
#
_cell.length_a   1.000
_cell.length_b   1.000
_cell.length_c   1.000
_cell.angle_alpha   90.00
_cell.angle_beta   90.00
_cell.angle_gamma   90.00
#
_symmetry.space_group_name_H-M   'P 1'
#
loop_
_entity.id
_entity.type
_entity.pdbx_description
1 polymer ?
#
loop_
_entity_poly.entity_id
_entity_poly.type
_entity_poly.pdbx_seq_one_letter_code
_entity_poly.pdbx_strand_id
1 'polypeptide(L)'
;MFRRPHTPALTDVAKLVPAALVLPRLKILYFPVTKAACTTLKWALAEAEGSLNNDSADSLPTAAVTRTHTIHNIKVSGFRLFRELSVAEQKEVLHSDDWWRVGAYRNPYARMYSSWENRILLRAPSQEIPTFDDFEDVLVDGCIDVVATFDRFVRTITDKPHLVHFDDHFRSQAEQIRPGEFPHTHLLQVDKAGELDNFIAQVNERAGTNVSLQRLNEGLHIPYTKVVTSAIAPLIEKWAYLDFALFPYPTESFPDSQAPIVLTPNETKMIRYAREVTERLSIAAVEVRRRIGARYGFSEILRRTRQWRDGDYQSSRP
;
A
#
# COMPACT_ATOMS: atom_id res chain seq x y z
N MET A 1 -3.94 37.36 -19.14
CA MET A 1 -4.47 36.85 -17.85
C MET A 1 -4.52 35.32 -17.93
N PHE A 2 -3.45 34.63 -17.51
CA PHE A 2 -3.37 33.17 -17.63
C PHE A 2 -4.11 32.51 -16.46
N ARG A 3 -5.14 31.71 -16.74
CA ARG A 3 -5.75 30.79 -15.76
C ARG A 3 -4.67 29.81 -15.29
N ARG A 4 -4.32 29.85 -14.00
CA ARG A 4 -3.58 28.75 -13.38
C ARG A 4 -4.37 27.45 -13.62
N PRO A 5 -3.73 26.30 -13.92
CA PRO A 5 -4.42 25.02 -13.79
C PRO A 5 -5.00 24.98 -12.38
N HIS A 6 -6.32 24.87 -12.29
CA HIS A 6 -7.03 24.96 -11.03
C HIS A 6 -6.72 23.69 -10.24
N THR A 7 -5.72 23.73 -9.37
CA THR A 7 -5.53 22.72 -8.35
C THR A 7 -6.77 22.78 -7.44
N PRO A 8 -7.58 21.72 -7.36
CA PRO A 8 -8.78 21.71 -6.53
C PRO A 8 -8.45 22.05 -5.08
N ALA A 9 -9.38 22.71 -4.38
CA ALA A 9 -9.25 22.93 -2.95
C ALA A 9 -9.38 21.60 -2.20
N LEU A 10 -8.35 21.26 -1.42
CA LEU A 10 -8.35 20.11 -0.51
C LEU A 10 -9.21 20.42 0.71
N THR A 11 -10.30 19.66 0.92
CA THR A 11 -11.06 19.71 2.17
C THR A 11 -10.27 19.06 3.30
N ASP A 12 -10.59 19.38 4.55
CA ASP A 12 -9.96 18.71 5.70
C ASP A 12 -10.31 17.22 5.74
N VAL A 13 -11.52 16.84 5.35
CA VAL A 13 -11.96 15.44 5.23
C VAL A 13 -11.05 14.65 4.28
N ALA A 14 -10.75 15.20 3.10
CA ALA A 14 -9.91 14.50 2.14
C ALA A 14 -8.43 14.37 2.57
N LYS A 15 -7.97 15.21 3.50
CA LYS A 15 -6.61 15.08 4.07
C LYS A 15 -6.49 13.90 5.03
N LEU A 16 -7.60 13.43 5.62
CA LEU A 16 -7.62 12.30 6.56
C LEU A 16 -7.34 10.96 5.87
N VAL A 17 -7.67 10.86 4.57
CA VAL A 17 -7.56 9.64 3.75
C VAL A 17 -6.78 9.92 2.46
N PRO A 18 -5.49 10.30 2.54
CA PRO A 18 -4.73 10.81 1.40
C PRO A 18 -4.56 9.78 0.26
N ALA A 19 -4.70 8.50 0.58
CA ALA A 19 -4.58 7.38 -0.35
C ALA A 19 -5.93 6.89 -0.91
N ALA A 20 -7.07 7.49 -0.53
CA ALA A 20 -8.38 7.08 -1.03
C ALA A 20 -8.51 7.29 -2.55
N LEU A 21 -9.05 6.29 -3.22
CA LEU A 21 -9.11 6.16 -4.68
C LEU A 21 -10.54 6.20 -5.16
N VAL A 22 -10.78 6.88 -6.28
CA VAL A 22 -12.09 7.08 -6.87
C VAL A 22 -12.12 6.42 -8.24
N LEU A 23 -13.15 5.60 -8.45
CA LEU A 23 -13.46 4.85 -9.66
C LEU A 23 -14.81 5.37 -10.19
N PRO A 24 -14.80 6.39 -11.06
CA PRO A 24 -16.02 7.11 -11.42
C PRO A 24 -17.07 6.28 -12.17
N ARG A 25 -16.66 5.35 -13.04
CA ARG A 25 -17.61 4.55 -13.82
C ARG A 25 -18.34 3.55 -12.94
N LEU A 26 -17.63 2.90 -12.03
CA LEU A 26 -18.22 1.99 -11.04
C LEU A 26 -18.84 2.71 -9.84
N LYS A 27 -18.65 4.03 -9.72
CA LYS A 27 -19.05 4.83 -8.55
C LYS A 27 -18.53 4.20 -7.26
N ILE A 28 -17.22 3.95 -7.19
CA ILE A 28 -16.56 3.39 -5.99
C ILE A 28 -15.55 4.41 -5.43
N LEU A 29 -15.68 4.71 -4.15
CA LEU A 29 -14.62 5.27 -3.30
C LEU A 29 -13.96 4.11 -2.54
N TYR A 30 -12.73 3.80 -2.90
CA TYR A 30 -11.95 2.72 -2.31
C TYR A 30 -10.90 3.27 -1.34
N PHE A 31 -10.88 2.76 -0.11
CA PHE A 31 -9.91 3.07 0.93
C PHE A 31 -8.88 1.93 1.00
N PRO A 32 -7.76 2.02 0.25
CA PRO A 32 -6.79 0.94 0.22
C PRO A 32 -6.07 0.81 1.55
N VAL A 33 -6.02 -0.41 2.07
CA VAL A 33 -5.22 -0.74 3.26
C VAL A 33 -4.03 -1.59 2.88
N THR A 34 -2.84 -1.11 3.25
CA THR A 34 -1.59 -1.82 2.97
C THR A 34 -1.57 -3.18 3.68
N LYS A 35 -1.20 -4.23 2.94
CA LYS A 35 -1.22 -5.65 3.36
C LYS A 35 -2.59 -6.27 3.68
N ALA A 36 -3.69 -5.62 3.32
CA ALA A 36 -5.06 -6.18 3.32
C ALA A 36 -5.59 -6.35 1.87
N ALA A 37 -4.96 -7.25 1.10
CA ALA A 37 -5.31 -7.57 -0.28
C ALA A 37 -5.37 -6.38 -1.27
N CYS A 38 -4.74 -5.24 -0.95
CA CYS A 38 -4.87 -4.03 -1.75
C CYS A 38 -4.35 -4.15 -3.18
N THR A 39 -3.26 -4.89 -3.44
CA THR A 39 -2.75 -5.13 -4.80
C THR A 39 -3.77 -5.91 -5.62
N THR A 40 -4.25 -7.03 -5.09
CA THR A 40 -5.29 -7.88 -5.71
C THR A 40 -6.57 -7.11 -6.00
N LEU A 41 -7.08 -6.33 -5.03
CA LEU A 41 -8.29 -5.51 -5.22
C LEU A 41 -8.07 -4.40 -6.25
N LYS A 42 -6.92 -3.71 -6.26
CA LYS A 42 -6.67 -2.66 -7.25
C LYS A 42 -6.60 -3.21 -8.67
N TRP A 43 -6.02 -4.40 -8.88
CA TRP A 43 -6.03 -5.03 -10.21
C TRP A 43 -7.44 -5.36 -10.65
N ALA A 44 -8.21 -6.06 -9.80
CA ALA A 44 -9.57 -6.46 -10.14
C ALA A 44 -10.47 -5.24 -10.40
N LEU A 45 -10.36 -4.20 -9.55
CA LEU A 45 -11.14 -2.98 -9.71
C LEU A 45 -10.71 -2.14 -10.92
N ALA A 46 -9.42 -2.09 -11.28
CA ALA A 46 -8.96 -1.36 -12.47
C ALA A 46 -9.40 -2.04 -13.76
N GLU A 47 -9.38 -3.37 -13.78
CA GLU A 47 -9.91 -4.15 -14.89
C GLU A 47 -11.43 -3.99 -15.00
N ALA A 48 -12.15 -4.11 -13.89
CA ALA A 48 -13.60 -3.94 -13.85
C ALA A 48 -14.05 -2.52 -14.16
N GLU A 49 -13.26 -1.48 -13.82
CA GLU A 49 -13.49 -0.08 -14.20
C GLU A 49 -13.17 0.15 -15.70
N GLY A 50 -12.34 -0.70 -16.31
CA GLY A 50 -11.83 -0.51 -17.67
C GLY A 50 -10.76 0.59 -17.75
N SER A 51 -10.12 0.92 -16.63
CA SER A 51 -9.13 2.00 -16.50
C SER A 51 -7.68 1.50 -16.47
N LEU A 52 -7.48 0.17 -16.47
CA LEU A 52 -6.17 -0.45 -16.42
C LEU A 52 -5.30 -0.09 -17.64
N ASN A 53 -4.12 0.47 -17.39
CA ASN A 53 -3.14 0.84 -18.41
C ASN A 53 -1.91 -0.08 -18.32
N ASN A 54 -1.90 -1.12 -19.17
CA ASN A 54 -0.81 -2.09 -19.24
C ASN A 54 0.51 -1.49 -19.74
N ASP A 55 0.46 -0.57 -20.71
CA ASP A 55 1.67 0.08 -21.25
C ASP A 55 2.41 0.87 -20.17
N SER A 56 1.66 1.50 -19.26
CA SER A 56 2.24 2.18 -18.09
C SER A 56 2.85 1.19 -17.10
N ALA A 57 2.28 0.00 -16.92
CA ALA A 57 2.86 -1.01 -16.03
C ALA A 57 4.26 -1.44 -16.49
N ASP A 58 4.48 -1.51 -17.81
CA ASP A 58 5.74 -1.99 -18.39
C ASP A 58 6.80 -0.89 -18.53
N SER A 59 6.40 0.38 -18.56
CA SER A 59 7.30 1.52 -18.82
C SER A 59 7.66 2.33 -17.57
N LEU A 60 7.08 2.02 -16.41
CA LEU A 60 7.33 2.78 -15.18
C LEU A 60 8.76 2.56 -14.65
N PRO A 61 9.54 3.64 -14.43
CA PRO A 61 10.83 3.55 -13.76
C PRO A 61 10.61 3.43 -12.24
N THR A 62 10.23 2.23 -11.79
CA THR A 62 9.92 1.93 -10.40
C THR A 62 10.91 0.94 -9.80
N ALA A 63 11.10 1.01 -8.49
CA ALA A 63 11.80 -0.03 -7.73
C ALA A 63 10.90 -1.25 -7.45
N ALA A 64 9.69 -1.31 -8.04
CA ALA A 64 8.79 -2.44 -7.85
C ALA A 64 9.50 -3.74 -8.24
N VAL A 65 9.58 -4.67 -7.28
CA VAL A 65 10.26 -5.96 -7.45
C VAL A 65 9.54 -6.82 -8.49
N THR A 66 8.23 -6.64 -8.63
CA THR A 66 7.38 -7.35 -9.59
C THR A 66 6.44 -6.39 -10.30
N ARG A 67 6.03 -6.74 -11.53
CA ARG A 67 5.08 -5.96 -12.34
C ARG A 67 3.75 -5.75 -11.61
N THR A 68 3.31 -6.74 -10.82
CA THR A 68 2.06 -6.70 -10.05
C THR A 68 2.02 -5.54 -9.07
N HIS A 69 3.15 -5.12 -8.51
CA HIS A 69 3.24 -3.97 -7.60
C HIS A 69 3.09 -2.60 -8.30
N THR A 70 3.15 -2.54 -9.64
CA THR A 70 2.99 -1.28 -10.38
C THR A 70 1.58 -0.69 -10.28
N ILE A 71 0.59 -1.52 -9.95
CA ILE A 71 -0.82 -1.11 -9.80
C ILE A 71 -1.06 -0.04 -8.72
N HIS A 72 -0.10 0.13 -7.80
CA HIS A 72 -0.15 1.19 -6.80
C HIS A 72 0.07 2.59 -7.42
N ASN A 73 0.55 2.67 -8.66
CA ASN A 73 0.65 3.92 -9.40
C ASN A 73 -0.68 4.24 -10.11
N ILE A 74 -1.19 5.46 -9.90
CA ILE A 74 -2.44 5.93 -10.52
C ILE A 74 -2.39 5.91 -12.06
N LYS A 75 -1.20 6.02 -12.68
CA LYS A 75 -1.05 5.90 -14.13
C LYS A 75 -1.33 4.49 -14.65
N VAL A 76 -1.12 3.47 -13.82
CA VAL A 76 -1.40 2.06 -14.16
C VAL A 76 -2.85 1.73 -13.86
N SER A 77 -3.33 2.07 -12.67
CA SER A 77 -4.71 1.78 -12.28
C SER A 77 -5.75 2.65 -13.00
N GLY A 78 -5.38 3.85 -13.43
CA GLY A 78 -6.29 4.85 -14.00
C GLY A 78 -7.25 5.50 -13.00
N PHE A 79 -7.07 5.24 -11.69
CA PHE A 79 -7.91 5.82 -10.64
C PHE A 79 -7.60 7.30 -10.39
N ARG A 80 -8.58 8.01 -9.81
CA ARG A 80 -8.39 9.38 -9.31
C ARG A 80 -8.13 9.35 -7.80
N LEU A 81 -7.34 10.28 -7.29
CA LEU A 81 -7.24 10.47 -5.84
C LEU A 81 -8.45 11.26 -5.35
N PHE A 82 -9.10 10.80 -4.29
CA PHE A 82 -10.25 11.48 -3.69
C PHE A 82 -9.95 12.94 -3.33
N ARG A 83 -8.73 13.16 -2.80
CA ARG A 83 -8.24 14.49 -2.42
C ARG A 83 -8.02 15.46 -3.60
N GLU A 84 -7.99 14.93 -4.83
CA GLU A 84 -7.87 15.72 -6.06
C GLU A 84 -9.23 15.98 -6.72
N LEU A 85 -10.33 15.62 -6.07
CA LEU A 85 -11.67 16.00 -6.50
C LEU A 85 -12.01 17.41 -6.03
N SER A 86 -12.88 18.10 -6.77
CA SER A 86 -13.51 19.33 -6.27
C SER A 86 -14.39 19.07 -5.05
N VAL A 87 -14.68 20.10 -4.25
CA VAL A 87 -15.54 19.97 -3.05
C VAL A 87 -16.93 19.39 -3.40
N ALA A 88 -17.49 19.75 -4.56
CA ALA A 88 -18.78 19.23 -5.01
C ALA A 88 -18.70 17.73 -5.35
N GLU A 89 -17.67 17.32 -6.10
CA GLU A 89 -17.44 15.90 -6.41
C GLU A 89 -17.18 15.09 -5.13
N GLN A 90 -16.43 15.63 -4.17
CA GLN A 90 -16.19 14.94 -2.88
C GLN A 90 -17.50 14.70 -2.12
N LYS A 91 -18.38 15.71 -2.07
CA LYS A 91 -19.70 15.58 -1.42
C LYS A 91 -20.56 14.52 -2.11
N GLU A 92 -20.58 14.52 -3.43
CA GLU A 92 -21.32 13.51 -4.22
C GLU A 92 -20.83 12.10 -3.88
N VAL A 93 -19.53 11.87 -3.98
CA VAL A 93 -18.90 10.56 -3.71
C VAL A 93 -19.16 10.09 -2.27
N LEU A 94 -19.20 11.02 -1.30
CA LEU A 94 -19.41 10.68 0.11
C LEU A 94 -20.86 10.40 0.46
N HIS A 95 -21.83 11.11 -0.14
CA HIS A 95 -23.20 11.14 0.35
C HIS A 95 -24.25 10.58 -0.61
N SER A 96 -23.93 10.40 -1.89
CA SER A 96 -24.88 9.85 -2.85
C SER A 96 -25.08 8.35 -2.62
N ASP A 97 -26.31 7.87 -2.80
CA ASP A 97 -26.71 6.50 -2.47
C ASP A 97 -26.16 5.47 -3.46
N ASP A 98 -25.86 5.89 -4.70
CA ASP A 98 -25.38 4.99 -5.75
C ASP A 98 -23.87 4.69 -5.66
N TRP A 99 -23.12 5.45 -4.85
CA TRP A 99 -21.70 5.24 -4.61
C TRP A 99 -21.44 4.10 -3.62
N TRP A 100 -20.42 3.28 -3.88
CA TRP A 100 -19.89 2.37 -2.86
C TRP A 100 -18.67 2.98 -2.21
N ARG A 101 -18.68 3.01 -0.89
CA ARG A 101 -17.55 3.41 -0.04
C ARG A 101 -16.99 2.16 0.60
N VAL A 102 -15.84 1.72 0.12
CA VAL A 102 -15.31 0.36 0.28
C VAL A 102 -13.97 0.41 1.01
N GLY A 103 -13.91 -0.20 2.19
CA GLY A 103 -12.66 -0.51 2.89
C GLY A 103 -12.44 -2.02 2.93
N ALA A 104 -11.18 -2.45 2.96
CA ALA A 104 -10.82 -3.83 3.21
C ALA A 104 -9.81 -3.90 4.35
N TYR A 105 -10.03 -4.80 5.30
CA TYR A 105 -9.20 -5.00 6.48
C TYR A 105 -8.83 -6.48 6.62
N ARG A 106 -7.80 -6.76 7.41
CA ARG A 106 -7.24 -8.09 7.62
C ARG A 106 -6.99 -8.32 9.09
N ASN A 107 -7.08 -9.57 9.52
CA ASN A 107 -6.61 -9.98 10.83
C ASN A 107 -5.26 -9.30 11.22
N PRO A 108 -5.18 -8.58 12.35
CA PRO A 108 -3.99 -7.80 12.70
C PRO A 108 -2.72 -8.62 12.89
N TYR A 109 -2.80 -9.86 13.40
CA TYR A 109 -1.63 -10.73 13.54
C TYR A 109 -1.08 -11.14 12.16
N ALA A 110 -1.97 -11.57 11.27
CA ALA A 110 -1.61 -11.93 9.90
C ALA A 110 -1.03 -10.73 9.13
N ARG A 111 -1.60 -9.54 9.34
CA ARG A 111 -1.11 -8.30 8.73
C ARG A 111 0.26 -7.91 9.28
N MET A 112 0.46 -7.90 10.59
CA MET A 112 1.74 -7.59 11.23
C MET A 112 2.84 -8.52 10.73
N TYR A 113 2.60 -9.83 10.70
CA TYR A 113 3.55 -10.80 10.16
C TYR A 113 3.88 -10.53 8.69
N SER A 114 2.86 -10.27 7.86
CA SER A 114 3.07 -10.00 6.43
C SER A 114 3.78 -8.67 6.16
N SER A 115 3.58 -7.67 7.03
CA SER A 115 4.30 -6.39 6.99
C SER A 115 5.75 -6.59 7.39
N TRP A 116 6.03 -7.30 8.48
CA TRP A 116 7.38 -7.66 8.90
C TRP A 116 8.13 -8.45 7.83
N GLU A 117 7.53 -9.53 7.31
CA GLU A 117 8.16 -10.39 6.31
C GLU A 117 8.57 -9.57 5.08
N ASN A 118 7.70 -8.68 4.61
CA ASN A 118 7.97 -7.88 3.43
C ASN A 118 8.97 -6.74 3.69
N ARG A 119 8.75 -5.94 4.75
CA ARG A 119 9.50 -4.70 4.98
C ARG A 119 10.79 -4.89 5.76
N ILE A 120 10.84 -5.89 6.64
CA ILE A 120 11.94 -6.08 7.58
C ILE A 120 12.76 -7.31 7.19
N LEU A 121 12.12 -8.47 7.03
CA LEU A 121 12.83 -9.70 6.69
C LEU A 121 13.35 -9.67 5.25
N LEU A 122 12.51 -9.34 4.27
CA LEU A 122 12.91 -9.29 2.85
C LEU A 122 13.45 -7.91 2.43
N ARG A 123 13.26 -6.90 3.28
CA ARG A 123 13.67 -5.50 3.03
C ARG A 123 13.16 -4.95 1.70
N ALA A 124 11.95 -5.32 1.28
CA ALA A 124 11.34 -4.79 0.07
C ALA A 124 11.40 -3.25 0.05
N PRO A 125 11.58 -2.61 -1.13
CA PRO A 125 11.88 -1.18 -1.20
C PRO A 125 10.88 -0.32 -0.40
N SER A 126 11.42 0.49 0.51
CA SER A 126 10.69 1.52 1.25
C SER A 126 11.57 2.76 1.37
N GLN A 127 10.93 3.93 1.41
CA GLN A 127 11.61 5.20 1.71
C GLN A 127 11.37 5.63 3.18
N GLU A 128 10.55 4.87 3.92
CA GLU A 128 10.03 5.26 5.23
C GLU A 128 10.75 4.53 6.37
N ILE A 129 11.53 3.49 6.06
CA ILE A 129 12.42 2.79 7.00
C ILE A 129 13.85 3.26 6.72
N PRO A 130 14.43 4.13 7.57
CA PRO A 130 15.71 4.77 7.29
C PRO A 130 16.93 3.84 7.49
N THR A 131 16.82 2.87 8.39
CA THR A 131 17.87 1.88 8.67
C THR A 131 17.24 0.57 9.18
N PHE A 132 18.02 -0.52 9.07
CA PHE A 132 17.66 -1.85 9.57
C PHE A 132 18.49 -2.31 10.77
N ASP A 133 19.31 -1.42 11.36
CA ASP A 133 20.24 -1.77 12.44
C ASP A 133 19.53 -2.29 13.71
N ASP A 134 18.32 -1.80 14.00
CA ASP A 134 17.50 -2.28 15.13
C ASP A 134 16.76 -3.60 14.83
N PHE A 135 16.86 -4.12 13.60
CA PHE A 135 16.11 -5.29 13.10
C PHE A 135 17.02 -6.44 12.68
N GLU A 136 18.00 -6.76 13.51
CA GLU A 136 18.88 -7.92 13.30
C GLU A 136 18.12 -9.25 13.44
N ASP A 137 18.50 -10.22 12.61
CA ASP A 137 17.99 -11.58 12.70
C ASP A 137 18.50 -12.28 13.97
N VAL A 138 17.68 -13.18 14.53
CA VAL A 138 18.14 -14.16 15.51
C VAL A 138 18.65 -15.37 14.75
N LEU A 139 19.88 -15.82 15.08
CA LEU A 139 20.56 -16.90 14.35
C LEU A 139 20.75 -18.15 15.21
N VAL A 140 20.54 -19.31 14.60
CA VAL A 140 20.91 -20.64 15.14
C VAL A 140 21.87 -21.28 14.14
N ASP A 141 23.09 -21.57 14.57
CA ASP A 141 24.16 -22.11 13.71
C ASP A 141 24.38 -21.30 12.41
N GLY A 142 24.30 -19.96 12.53
CA GLY A 142 24.46 -19.02 11.43
C GLY A 142 23.25 -18.88 10.50
N CYS A 143 22.19 -19.65 10.74
CA CYS A 143 20.94 -19.64 9.98
C CYS A 143 19.83 -18.85 10.68
N ILE A 144 18.95 -18.20 9.94
CA ILE A 144 17.89 -17.35 10.50
C ILE A 144 16.82 -18.21 11.17
N ASP A 145 16.51 -17.93 12.43
CA ASP A 145 15.30 -18.42 13.10
C ASP A 145 14.18 -17.40 12.89
N VAL A 146 13.19 -17.75 12.07
CA VAL A 146 12.06 -16.88 11.70
C VAL A 146 11.22 -16.53 12.93
N VAL A 147 10.99 -17.49 13.84
CA VAL A 147 10.13 -17.32 15.01
C VAL A 147 10.79 -16.34 15.98
N ALA A 148 12.04 -16.59 16.34
CA ALA A 148 12.78 -15.74 17.26
C ALA A 148 13.05 -14.34 16.67
N THR A 149 13.27 -14.24 15.35
CA THR A 149 13.45 -12.94 14.69
C THR A 149 12.17 -12.11 14.70
N PHE A 150 11.01 -12.73 14.46
CA PHE A 150 9.74 -12.02 14.53
C PHE A 150 9.39 -11.59 15.96
N ASP A 151 9.63 -12.44 16.97
CA ASP A 151 9.46 -12.08 18.39
C ASP A 151 10.33 -10.85 18.74
N ARG A 152 11.62 -10.88 18.38
CA ARG A 152 12.53 -9.74 18.57
C ARG A 152 11.98 -8.47 17.90
N PHE A 153 11.51 -8.58 16.66
CA PHE A 153 10.93 -7.44 15.93
C PHE A 153 9.72 -6.84 16.66
N VAL A 154 8.74 -7.65 17.07
CA VAL A 154 7.52 -7.17 17.73
C VAL A 154 7.86 -6.42 19.02
N ARG A 155 8.81 -6.96 19.81
CA ARG A 155 9.31 -6.30 21.01
C ARG A 155 9.98 -4.97 20.68
N THR A 156 10.89 -4.97 19.70
CA THR A 156 11.59 -3.76 19.26
C THR A 156 10.63 -2.65 18.86
N ILE A 157 9.62 -2.92 18.02
CA ILE A 157 8.69 -1.87 17.59
C ILE A 157 7.75 -1.43 18.70
N THR A 158 7.44 -2.31 19.66
CA THR A 158 6.61 -1.93 20.81
C THR A 158 7.34 -0.96 21.73
N ASP A 159 8.65 -1.15 21.91
CA ASP A 159 9.50 -0.28 22.72
C ASP A 159 9.94 0.98 21.95
N LYS A 160 10.15 0.86 20.64
CA LYS A 160 10.58 1.94 19.74
C LYS A 160 9.64 2.11 18.53
N PRO A 161 8.38 2.56 18.72
CA PRO A 161 7.42 2.68 17.61
C PRO A 161 7.89 3.58 16.45
N HIS A 162 8.70 4.59 16.77
CA HIS A 162 9.18 5.58 15.81
C HIS A 162 9.96 4.98 14.64
N LEU A 163 10.56 3.79 14.82
CA LEU A 163 11.34 3.09 13.79
C LEU A 163 10.51 2.70 12.56
N VAL A 164 9.19 2.50 12.72
CA VAL A 164 8.31 2.05 11.63
C VAL A 164 7.01 2.83 11.50
N HIS A 165 6.65 3.71 12.44
CA HIS A 165 5.32 4.34 12.45
C HIS A 165 4.99 5.20 11.21
N PHE A 166 6.02 5.68 10.50
CA PHE A 166 5.83 6.43 9.26
C PHE A 166 5.48 5.54 8.09
N ASP A 167 5.80 4.24 8.15
CA ASP A 167 5.52 3.29 7.07
C ASP A 167 4.08 2.77 7.15
N ASP A 168 3.34 2.94 6.05
CA ASP A 168 1.92 2.56 5.93
C ASP A 168 1.68 1.05 6.18
N HIS A 169 2.72 0.22 6.09
CA HIS A 169 2.67 -1.22 6.42
C HIS A 169 2.42 -1.46 7.91
N PHE A 170 2.82 -0.52 8.77
CA PHE A 170 2.69 -0.63 10.22
C PHE A 170 1.66 0.33 10.80
N ARG A 171 1.19 1.32 10.03
CA ARG A 171 0.03 2.15 10.41
C ARG A 171 -1.23 1.31 10.61
N SER A 172 -2.12 1.76 11.50
CA SER A 172 -3.42 1.12 11.73
C SER A 172 -4.26 1.06 10.45
N GLN A 173 -5.04 -0.01 10.32
CA GLN A 173 -6.03 -0.18 9.25
C GLN A 173 -7.23 0.76 9.50
N ALA A 174 -7.64 0.89 10.75
CA ALA A 174 -8.67 1.83 11.17
C ALA A 174 -8.30 3.28 10.84
N GLU A 175 -7.03 3.68 10.95
CA GLU A 175 -6.61 5.03 10.54
C GLU A 175 -6.62 5.24 9.02
N GLN A 176 -6.47 4.17 8.24
CA GLN A 176 -6.50 4.21 6.77
C GLN A 176 -7.93 4.20 6.22
N ILE A 177 -8.83 3.46 6.88
CA ILE A 177 -10.25 3.33 6.52
C ILE A 177 -11.07 4.47 7.12
N ARG A 178 -10.79 4.84 8.38
CA ARG A 178 -11.53 5.81 9.19
C ARG A 178 -13.01 5.43 9.35
N PRO A 179 -13.33 4.22 9.87
CA PRO A 179 -14.72 3.84 10.12
C PRO A 179 -15.32 4.79 11.17
N GLY A 180 -16.54 5.28 10.92
CA GLY A 180 -17.21 6.28 11.74
C GLY A 180 -17.00 7.73 11.29
N GLU A 181 -15.87 8.07 10.68
CA GLU A 181 -15.67 9.37 10.03
C GLU A 181 -16.20 9.38 8.58
N PHE A 182 -16.18 8.22 7.92
CA PHE A 182 -16.69 8.04 6.57
C PHE A 182 -17.85 7.03 6.54
N PRO A 183 -18.92 7.29 5.75
CA PRO A 183 -20.10 6.43 5.67
C PRO A 183 -19.83 5.20 4.77
N HIS A 184 -19.14 4.20 5.31
CA HIS A 184 -18.81 3.00 4.56
C HIS A 184 -20.05 2.16 4.24
N THR A 185 -20.17 1.78 2.97
CA THR A 185 -21.18 0.81 2.52
C THR A 185 -20.67 -0.62 2.57
N HIS A 186 -19.35 -0.80 2.48
CA HIS A 186 -18.68 -2.10 2.43
C HIS A 186 -17.41 -2.06 3.27
N LEU A 187 -17.30 -2.96 4.24
CA LEU A 187 -16.10 -3.21 5.01
C LEU A 187 -15.80 -4.72 4.93
N LEU A 188 -14.75 -5.06 4.20
CA LEU A 188 -14.45 -6.44 3.80
C LEU A 188 -13.29 -7.00 4.64
N GLN A 189 -13.49 -8.10 5.36
CA GLN A 189 -12.43 -8.87 5.99
C GLN A 189 -11.80 -9.82 4.96
N VAL A 190 -10.59 -9.53 4.53
CA VAL A 190 -9.94 -10.24 3.41
C VAL A 190 -9.62 -11.71 3.70
N ASP A 191 -9.50 -12.07 4.97
CA ASP A 191 -9.22 -13.41 5.47
C ASP A 191 -10.49 -14.20 5.80
N LYS A 192 -11.68 -13.59 5.71
CA LYS A 192 -12.95 -14.28 5.88
C LYS A 192 -13.38 -14.91 4.56
N ALA A 193 -13.63 -16.22 4.60
CA ALA A 193 -13.97 -17.01 3.43
C ALA A 193 -15.17 -16.43 2.67
N GLY A 194 -15.02 -16.25 1.36
CA GLY A 194 -16.07 -15.80 0.45
C GLY A 194 -16.33 -14.29 0.45
N GLU A 195 -15.84 -13.49 1.41
CA GLU A 195 -16.17 -12.05 1.42
C GLU A 195 -15.63 -11.30 0.20
N LEU A 196 -14.37 -11.53 -0.17
CA LEU A 196 -13.80 -10.92 -1.36
C LEU A 196 -14.42 -11.43 -2.66
N ASP A 197 -14.71 -12.73 -2.74
CA ASP A 197 -15.33 -13.34 -3.92
C ASP A 197 -16.74 -12.78 -4.14
N ASN A 198 -17.54 -12.66 -3.07
CA ASN A 198 -18.87 -12.06 -3.10
C ASN A 198 -18.82 -10.57 -3.50
N PHE A 199 -17.83 -9.83 -3.01
CA PHE A 199 -17.65 -8.43 -3.40
C PHE A 199 -17.32 -8.30 -4.89
N ILE A 200 -16.41 -9.13 -5.41
CA ILE A 200 -16.07 -9.08 -6.84
C ILE A 200 -17.22 -9.54 -7.73
N ALA A 201 -18.04 -10.49 -7.30
CA ALA A 201 -19.26 -10.85 -8.03
C ALA A 201 -20.19 -9.64 -8.20
N GLN A 202 -20.39 -8.84 -7.14
CA GLN A 202 -21.20 -7.62 -7.19
C GLN A 202 -20.54 -6.53 -8.05
N VAL A 203 -19.22 -6.38 -7.99
CA VAL A 203 -18.47 -5.48 -8.88
C VAL A 203 -18.68 -5.89 -10.34
N ASN A 204 -18.60 -7.18 -10.66
CA ASN A 204 -18.80 -7.70 -12.01
C ASN A 204 -20.21 -7.47 -12.53
N GLU A 205 -21.23 -7.72 -11.70
CA GLU A 205 -22.63 -7.41 -12.04
C GLU A 205 -22.80 -5.92 -12.37
N ARG A 206 -22.27 -5.05 -11.50
CA ARG A 206 -22.30 -3.58 -11.70
C ARG A 206 -21.53 -3.13 -12.94
N ALA A 207 -20.40 -3.77 -13.22
CA ALA A 207 -19.50 -3.38 -14.29
C ALA A 207 -19.91 -3.94 -15.67
N GLY A 208 -20.71 -5.01 -15.69
CA GLY A 208 -20.95 -5.83 -16.88
C GLY A 208 -19.71 -6.64 -17.29
N THR A 209 -18.90 -7.10 -16.32
CA THR A 209 -17.61 -7.77 -16.55
C THR A 209 -17.56 -9.16 -15.91
N ASN A 210 -16.45 -9.89 -16.12
CA ASN A 210 -16.17 -11.18 -15.48
C ASN A 210 -14.71 -11.26 -14.99
N VAL A 211 -14.31 -10.29 -14.16
CA VAL A 211 -12.98 -10.19 -13.58
C VAL A 211 -12.83 -11.17 -12.41
N SER A 212 -11.67 -11.80 -12.29
CA SER A 212 -11.34 -12.72 -11.20
C SER A 212 -10.27 -12.15 -10.27
N LEU A 213 -10.32 -12.50 -8.98
CA LEU A 213 -9.26 -12.16 -8.03
C LEU A 213 -7.98 -12.96 -8.32
N GLN A 214 -6.87 -12.25 -8.47
CA GLN A 214 -5.56 -12.86 -8.61
C GLN A 214 -4.92 -13.09 -7.23
N ARG A 215 -4.36 -14.28 -7.00
CA ARG A 215 -3.52 -14.55 -5.83
C ARG A 215 -2.13 -14.00 -6.07
N LEU A 216 -1.82 -12.88 -5.43
CA LEU A 216 -0.56 -12.14 -5.60
C LEU A 216 0.29 -12.14 -4.30
N ASN A 217 0.17 -13.20 -3.49
CA ASN A 217 0.93 -13.31 -2.25
C ASN A 217 2.39 -13.66 -2.56
N GLU A 218 3.28 -12.71 -2.32
CA GLU A 218 4.74 -12.89 -2.42
C GLU A 218 5.30 -12.92 -0.98
N GLY A 219 5.75 -14.09 -0.50
CA GLY A 219 6.24 -14.31 0.86
C GLY A 219 6.76 -15.74 1.08
N LEU A 220 7.21 -16.08 2.30
CA LEU A 220 7.76 -17.41 2.61
C LEU A 220 6.68 -18.48 2.83
N HIS A 221 5.41 -18.10 2.79
CA HIS A 221 4.27 -18.98 3.05
C HIS A 221 4.28 -19.62 4.45
N ILE A 222 5.00 -19.03 5.40
CA ILE A 222 4.94 -19.41 6.81
C ILE A 222 3.70 -18.73 7.43
N PRO A 223 2.74 -19.50 7.98
CA PRO A 223 1.54 -18.92 8.58
C PRO A 223 1.88 -18.23 9.90
N TYR A 224 1.26 -17.07 10.17
CA TYR A 224 1.48 -16.31 11.41
C TYR A 224 1.18 -17.14 12.67
N THR A 225 0.25 -18.10 12.58
CA THR A 225 -0.11 -19.02 13.68
C THR A 225 1.01 -19.96 14.11
N LYS A 226 2.09 -20.08 13.31
CA LYS A 226 3.31 -20.81 13.68
C LYS A 226 4.42 -19.91 14.25
N VAL A 227 4.19 -18.61 14.31
CA VAL A 227 5.20 -17.62 14.68
C VAL A 227 4.74 -16.82 15.91
N VAL A 228 3.45 -16.51 16.00
CA VAL A 228 2.86 -15.83 17.14
C VAL A 228 2.75 -16.77 18.34
N THR A 229 3.21 -16.31 19.51
CA THR A 229 3.08 -16.95 20.81
C THR A 229 2.16 -16.14 21.73
N SER A 230 1.71 -16.75 22.83
CA SER A 230 0.96 -16.04 23.88
C SER A 230 1.75 -14.86 24.48
N ALA A 231 3.08 -14.89 24.40
CA ALA A 231 3.95 -13.83 24.91
C ALA A 231 3.98 -12.55 24.03
N ILE A 232 3.81 -12.67 22.70
CA ILE A 232 3.83 -11.51 21.79
C ILE A 232 2.46 -11.10 21.26
N ALA A 233 1.46 -11.98 21.33
CA ALA A 233 0.10 -11.62 20.92
C ALA A 233 -0.42 -10.34 21.61
N PRO A 234 -0.26 -10.14 22.95
CA PRO A 234 -0.68 -8.89 23.60
C PRO A 234 0.08 -7.65 23.12
N LEU A 235 1.33 -7.79 22.66
CA LEU A 235 2.11 -6.67 22.10
C LEU A 235 1.56 -6.27 20.73
N ILE A 236 1.19 -7.26 19.90
CA ILE A 236 0.53 -7.01 18.60
C ILE A 236 -0.85 -6.39 18.81
N GLU A 237 -1.62 -6.87 19.79
CA GLU A 237 -2.92 -6.28 20.17
C GLU A 237 -2.77 -4.83 20.63
N LYS A 238 -1.76 -4.55 21.45
CA LYS A 238 -1.45 -3.17 21.87
C LYS A 238 -1.10 -2.29 20.67
N TRP A 239 -0.28 -2.79 19.74
CA TRP A 239 0.06 -2.06 18.51
C TRP A 239 -1.18 -1.80 17.64
N ALA A 240 -2.01 -2.81 17.48
CA ALA A 240 -3.21 -2.79 16.64
C ALA A 240 -4.49 -2.45 17.42
N TYR A 241 -4.37 -1.77 18.56
CA TYR A 241 -5.48 -1.54 19.49
C TYR A 241 -6.69 -0.92 18.79
N LEU A 242 -6.46 0.09 17.93
CA LEU A 242 -7.53 0.75 17.20
C LEU A 242 -8.22 -0.18 16.19
N ASP A 243 -7.47 -1.11 15.58
CA ASP A 243 -8.04 -2.08 14.64
C ASP A 243 -8.98 -3.04 15.40
N PHE A 244 -8.55 -3.58 16.55
CA PHE A 244 -9.37 -4.45 17.39
C PHE A 244 -10.60 -3.73 17.98
N ALA A 245 -10.49 -2.42 18.23
CA ALA A 245 -11.61 -1.63 18.75
C ALA A 245 -12.69 -1.35 17.69
N LEU A 246 -12.32 -1.24 16.41
CA LEU A 246 -13.23 -0.78 15.34
C LEU A 246 -13.66 -1.86 14.36
N PHE A 247 -13.02 -3.04 14.35
CA PHE A 247 -13.39 -4.15 13.48
C PHE A 247 -13.69 -5.42 14.27
N PRO A 248 -14.63 -6.25 13.79
CA PRO A 248 -15.08 -7.45 14.50
C PRO A 248 -14.14 -8.64 14.27
N TYR A 249 -12.94 -8.60 14.83
CA TYR A 249 -12.03 -9.75 14.77
C TYR A 249 -12.43 -10.85 15.76
N PRO A 250 -12.31 -12.14 15.37
CA PRO A 250 -12.45 -13.22 16.33
C PRO A 250 -11.33 -13.17 17.36
N THR A 251 -11.63 -13.57 18.60
CA THR A 251 -10.59 -13.82 19.60
C THR A 251 -9.77 -15.03 19.18
N GLU A 252 -8.44 -14.89 19.20
CA GLU A 252 -7.50 -15.97 18.93
C GLU A 252 -6.67 -16.28 20.17
N SER A 253 -6.34 -17.56 20.34
CA SER A 253 -5.43 -18.03 21.39
C SER A 253 -4.18 -18.61 20.74
N PHE A 254 -3.01 -18.27 21.29
CA PHE A 254 -1.71 -18.74 20.81
C PHE A 254 -1.02 -19.60 21.87
N PRO A 255 -0.16 -20.56 21.48
CA PRO A 255 0.59 -21.36 22.42
C PRO A 255 1.68 -20.54 23.12
N ASP A 256 2.12 -20.98 24.30
CA ASP A 256 3.18 -20.33 25.06
C ASP A 256 4.53 -20.31 24.34
N SER A 257 4.78 -21.33 23.54
CA SER A 257 5.98 -21.46 22.71
C SER A 257 5.63 -22.04 21.35
N GLN A 258 6.37 -21.62 20.33
CA GLN A 258 6.37 -22.22 19.00
C GLN A 258 7.67 -22.99 18.79
N ALA A 259 7.63 -24.04 17.97
CA ALA A 259 8.86 -24.70 17.54
C ALA A 259 9.69 -23.72 16.69
N PRO A 260 11.03 -23.65 16.86
CA PRO A 260 11.88 -22.84 16.01
C PRO A 260 11.69 -23.17 14.54
N ILE A 261 11.66 -22.14 13.69
CA ILE A 261 11.67 -22.30 12.24
C ILE A 261 13.00 -21.75 11.75
N VAL A 262 14.01 -22.61 11.83
CA VAL A 262 15.37 -22.31 11.38
C VAL A 262 15.46 -22.57 9.88
N LEU A 263 15.70 -21.51 9.11
CA LEU A 263 15.93 -21.61 7.67
C LEU A 263 17.18 -22.45 7.40
N THR A 264 17.22 -23.15 6.27
CA THR A 264 18.45 -23.81 5.83
C THR A 264 19.55 -22.79 5.51
N PRO A 265 20.83 -23.22 5.42
CA PRO A 265 21.91 -22.33 4.99
C PRO A 265 21.64 -21.66 3.64
N ASN A 266 21.03 -22.38 2.69
CA ASN A 266 20.70 -21.86 1.37
C ASN A 266 19.56 -20.83 1.41
N GLU A 267 18.50 -21.09 2.18
CA GLU A 267 17.40 -20.14 2.36
C GLU A 267 17.89 -18.87 3.07
N THR A 268 18.70 -19.01 4.13
CA THR A 268 19.33 -17.87 4.81
C THR A 268 20.17 -17.04 3.85
N LYS A 269 20.99 -17.71 3.03
CA LYS A 269 21.81 -17.03 2.01
C LYS A 269 20.95 -16.32 0.96
N MET A 270 19.84 -16.94 0.54
CA MET A 270 18.89 -16.34 -0.40
C MET A 270 18.24 -15.08 0.17
N ILE A 271 17.79 -15.10 1.42
CA ILE A 271 17.24 -13.92 2.10
C ILE A 271 18.27 -12.79 2.14
N ARG A 272 19.51 -13.08 2.56
CA ARG A 272 20.58 -12.07 2.58
C ARG A 272 20.88 -11.51 1.20
N TYR A 273 20.95 -12.36 0.18
CA TYR A 273 21.14 -11.93 -1.20
C TYR A 273 19.99 -11.05 -1.71
N ALA A 274 18.73 -11.41 -1.42
CA ALA A 274 17.57 -10.61 -1.79
C ALA A 274 17.60 -9.21 -1.17
N ARG A 275 18.08 -9.09 0.08
CA ARG A 275 18.28 -7.80 0.76
C ARG A 275 19.32 -6.95 0.03
N GLU A 276 20.47 -7.51 -0.32
CA GLU A 276 21.54 -6.81 -1.06
C GLU A 276 21.06 -6.33 -2.45
N VAL A 277 20.32 -7.18 -3.18
CA VAL A 277 19.72 -6.81 -4.47
C VAL A 277 18.73 -5.65 -4.29
N THR A 278 17.90 -5.71 -3.25
CA THR A 278 16.89 -4.69 -2.99
C THR A 278 17.50 -3.33 -2.64
N GLU A 279 18.58 -3.34 -1.85
CA GLU A 279 19.36 -2.13 -1.55
C GLU A 279 19.92 -1.50 -2.83
N ARG A 280 20.53 -2.31 -3.70
CA ARG A 280 21.06 -1.86 -5.00
C ARG A 280 19.97 -1.30 -5.91
N LEU A 281 18.81 -1.96 -5.99
CA LEU A 281 17.67 -1.47 -6.77
C LEU A 281 17.14 -0.14 -6.24
N SER A 282 17.12 0.03 -4.91
CA SER A 282 16.67 1.26 -4.27
C SER A 282 17.60 2.43 -4.60
N ILE A 283 18.91 2.23 -4.54
CA ILE A 283 19.92 3.22 -4.95
C ILE A 283 19.76 3.58 -6.44
N ALA A 284 19.65 2.59 -7.31
CA ALA A 284 19.48 2.81 -8.74
C ALA A 284 18.18 3.58 -9.06
N ALA A 285 17.07 3.23 -8.40
CA ALA A 285 15.79 3.89 -8.60
C ALA A 285 15.80 5.35 -8.13
N VAL A 286 16.47 5.66 -7.02
CA VAL A 286 16.67 7.05 -6.56
C VAL A 286 17.43 7.86 -7.60
N GLU A 287 18.52 7.32 -8.14
CA GLU A 287 19.33 8.00 -9.14
C GLU A 287 18.58 8.17 -10.48
N VAL A 288 17.83 7.17 -10.93
CA VAL A 288 16.98 7.28 -12.12
C VAL A 288 15.92 8.37 -11.93
N ARG A 289 15.23 8.38 -10.78
CA ARG A 289 14.25 9.44 -10.47
C ARG A 289 14.89 10.82 -10.43
N ARG A 290 16.09 10.96 -9.87
CA ARG A 290 16.85 12.21 -9.86
C ARG A 290 17.14 12.70 -11.28
N ARG A 291 17.61 11.82 -12.17
CA ARG A 291 17.91 12.16 -13.57
C ARG A 291 16.67 12.51 -14.38
N ILE A 292 15.60 11.76 -14.19
CA ILE A 292 14.32 12.01 -14.85
C ILE A 292 13.73 13.34 -14.35
N GLY A 293 13.69 13.57 -13.03
CA GLY A 293 13.22 14.83 -12.44
C GLY A 293 14.04 16.03 -12.92
N ALA A 294 15.37 15.90 -13.02
CA ALA A 294 16.23 16.93 -13.59
C ALA A 294 15.89 17.21 -15.07
N ARG A 295 15.73 16.16 -15.90
CA ARG A 295 15.35 16.31 -17.31
C ARG A 295 14.01 17.02 -17.49
N TYR A 296 12.98 16.61 -16.76
CA TYR A 296 11.67 17.28 -16.81
C TYR A 296 11.75 18.73 -16.31
N GLY A 297 12.49 19.01 -15.23
CA GLY A 297 12.71 20.37 -14.75
C GLY A 297 13.39 21.27 -15.79
N PHE A 298 14.42 20.77 -16.48
CA PHE A 298 15.08 21.49 -17.57
C PHE A 298 14.18 21.67 -18.80
N SER A 299 13.40 20.66 -19.18
CA SER A 299 12.45 20.76 -20.30
C SER A 299 11.31 21.75 -20.01
N GLU A 300 10.82 21.80 -18.78
CA GLU A 300 9.81 22.78 -18.32
C GLU A 300 10.37 24.21 -18.39
N ILE A 301 11.62 24.41 -17.95
CA ILE A 301 12.33 25.69 -18.05
C ILE A 301 12.49 26.09 -19.52
N LEU A 302 13.01 25.20 -20.38
CA LEU A 302 13.20 25.47 -21.81
C LEU A 302 11.89 25.76 -22.54
N ARG A 303 10.80 25.06 -22.21
CA ARG A 303 9.46 25.32 -22.75
C ARG A 303 8.95 26.70 -22.34
N ARG A 304 9.15 27.08 -21.07
CA ARG A 304 8.80 28.42 -20.57
C ARG A 304 9.63 29.50 -21.23
N THR A 305 10.93 29.28 -21.42
CA THR A 305 11.81 30.24 -22.10
C THR A 305 11.46 30.41 -23.59
N ARG A 306 11.05 29.34 -24.28
CA ARG A 306 10.52 29.44 -25.66
C ARG A 306 9.18 30.16 -25.73
N GLN A 307 8.22 29.84 -24.85
CA GLN A 307 6.94 30.56 -24.77
C GLN A 307 7.11 32.05 -24.44
N TRP A 308 8.13 32.41 -23.66
CA TRP A 308 8.47 33.81 -23.39
C TRP A 308 9.02 34.50 -24.64
N ARG A 309 9.95 33.85 -25.35
CA ARG A 309 10.53 34.35 -26.62
C ARG A 309 9.51 34.50 -27.75
N ASP A 310 8.57 33.56 -27.86
CA ASP A 310 7.55 33.56 -28.92
C ASP A 310 6.38 34.51 -28.58
N GLY A 311 6.16 34.79 -27.29
CA GLY A 311 5.19 35.78 -26.80
C GLY A 311 5.61 37.24 -27.06
N ASP A 312 6.91 37.53 -27.02
CA ASP A 312 7.45 38.87 -27.33
C ASP A 312 7.49 39.18 -28.84
N TYR A 313 7.41 38.16 -29.69
CA TYR A 313 7.44 38.33 -31.15
C TYR A 313 6.07 38.73 -31.74
N GLN A 314 4.97 38.56 -31.00
CA GLN A 314 3.61 38.98 -31.43
C GLN A 314 3.19 40.36 -30.93
N SER A 315 3.92 40.97 -29.98
CA SER A 315 3.64 42.33 -29.48
C SER A 315 4.53 43.41 -30.08
N SER A 316 5.31 43.09 -31.12
CA SER A 316 6.25 44.02 -31.76
C SER A 316 6.16 43.97 -33.29
N ARG A 317 4.97 44.25 -33.82
CA ARG A 317 4.83 44.86 -35.15
C ARG A 317 3.86 46.05 -35.05
N PRO A 318 4.28 47.27 -35.42
CA PRO A 318 3.48 48.47 -35.31
C PRO A 318 2.23 48.45 -36.20
#